data_AF-A0A392TFC0-F1
#
_entry.id   AF-A0A392TFC0-F1
#
_cell.length_a   1.000
_cell.length_b   1.000
_cell.length_c   1.000
_cell.angle_alpha   90.00
_cell.angle_beta   90.00
_cell.angle_gamma   90.00
#
_symmetry.space_group_name_H-M   'P 1'
#
loop_
_entity.id
_entity.type
_entity.pdbx_description
1 polymer ?
#
loop_
_entity_poly.entity_id
_entity_poly.type
_entity_poly.pdbx_seq_one_letter_code
_entity_poly.pdbx_strand_id
1 'polypeptide(L)' 'AWKAIIKGWTHPVVTVEDGTTSLKPEAEWSEAEVNEALRNSKALNAIFNGVDKNMFKLINTCTEAKQAWETLQTAHEGTS' A
#
# COMPACT_ATOMS: atom_id res chain seq x y z
N ALA A 1 -8.60 8.03 -2.77
CA ALA A 1 -8.21 6.64 -3.02
C ALA A 1 -7.31 6.53 -4.25
N TRP A 2 -7.79 6.86 -5.47
CA TRP A 2 -7.00 6.73 -6.72
C TRP A 2 -5.57 7.31 -6.67
N LYS A 3 -5.40 8.53 -6.14
CA LYS A 3 -4.05 9.15 -6.03
C LYS A 3 -3.05 8.30 -5.22
N ALA A 4 -3.50 7.49 -4.26
CA ALA A 4 -2.64 6.62 -3.47
C ALA A 4 -2.13 5.42 -4.28
N ILE A 5 -2.89 4.95 -5.27
CA ILE A 5 -2.45 3.90 -6.20
C ILE A 5 -1.33 4.41 -7.11
N ILE A 6 -1.44 5.65 -7.61
CA ILE A 6 -0.41 6.24 -8.49
C ILE A 6 0.85 6.59 -7.69
N LYS A 7 0.68 7.37 -6.61
CA LYS A 7 1.81 7.84 -5.80
C LYS A 7 2.53 6.68 -5.10
N GLY A 8 1.77 5.67 -4.71
CA GLY A 8 2.21 4.70 -3.73
C GLY A 8 2.12 5.22 -2.31
N TRP A 9 2.28 4.31 -1.36
CA TRP A 9 2.40 4.62 0.06
C TRP A 9 3.61 3.90 0.62
N THR A 10 4.47 4.66 1.30
CA THR A 10 5.61 4.11 2.02
C THR A 10 5.31 4.22 3.51
N HIS A 11 5.61 3.15 4.26
CA HIS A 11 5.50 3.19 5.70
C HIS A 11 6.40 4.31 6.27
N PRO A 12 5.88 5.16 7.17
CA PRO A 12 6.70 6.15 7.87
C PRO A 12 7.92 5.52 8.54
N VAL A 13 9.07 6.16 8.41
CA VAL A 13 10.33 5.73 9.03
C VAL A 13 10.89 6.82 9.93
N VAL A 14 11.67 6.41 10.93
CA VAL A 14 12.46 7.30 11.78
C VAL A 14 13.93 6.97 11.59
N THR A 15 14.77 8.00 11.51
CA THR A 15 16.24 7.84 11.50
C THR A 15 16.71 7.91 12.94
N VAL A 16 17.35 6.84 13.41
CA VAL A 16 17.95 6.79 14.76
C VAL A 16 19.31 7.49 14.76
N GLU A 17 19.83 7.81 15.95
CA GLU A 17 21.06 8.61 16.12
C GLU A 17 22.31 8.00 15.46
N ASP A 18 22.35 6.67 15.31
CA ASP A 18 23.44 5.97 14.62
C ASP A 18 23.37 6.03 13.08
N GLY A 19 22.36 6.71 12.53
CA GLY A 19 22.12 6.87 11.09
C GLY A 19 21.29 5.75 10.45
N THR A 20 20.91 4.71 11.20
CA THR A 20 20.03 3.63 10.73
C THR A 20 18.57 4.11 10.63
N THR A 21 17.79 3.53 9.73
CA THR A 21 16.35 3.78 9.64
C THR A 21 15.54 2.61 10.20
N SER A 22 14.50 2.92 10.94
CA SER A 22 13.53 1.95 11.46
C SER A 22 12.10 2.40 11.17
N LEU A 23 11.15 1.47 11.24
CA LEU A 23 9.74 1.82 11.07
C LEU A 23 9.30 2.71 12.24
N LYS A 24 8.72 3.86 11.90
CA LYS A 24 8.19 4.79 12.90
C LYS A 24 6.92 4.18 13.53
N PRO A 25 6.81 4.12 14.87
CA PRO A 25 5.60 3.66 15.54
C PRO A 25 4.37 4.50 15.14
N GLU A 26 3.21 3.87 15.00
CA GLU A 26 1.97 4.56 14.56
C GLU A 26 1.56 5.72 15.47
N ALA A 27 1.84 5.60 16.78
CA ALA A 27 1.58 6.66 17.76
C ALA A 27 2.37 7.95 17.51
N GLU A 28 3.46 7.88 16.74
CA GLU A 28 4.33 9.02 16.41
C GLU A 28 4.07 9.58 15.00
N TRP A 29 3.10 9.02 14.28
CA TRP A 29 2.78 9.50 12.94
C TRP A 29 2.18 10.89 13.00
N SER A 30 2.67 11.77 12.13
CA SER A 30 2.06 13.06 11.86
C SER A 30 0.68 12.89 11.22
N GLU A 31 -0.15 13.94 11.32
CA GLU A 31 -1.47 13.94 10.67
C GLU A 31 -1.39 13.68 9.16
N ALA A 32 -0.33 14.15 8.51
CA ALA A 32 -0.06 13.89 7.10
C ALA A 32 0.18 12.39 6.84
N GLU A 33 1.06 11.76 7.63
CA GLU A 33 1.38 10.33 7.52
C GLU A 33 0.14 9.45 7.77
N VAL A 34 -0.65 9.77 8.79
CA VAL A 34 -1.94 9.09 9.08
C VAL A 34 -2.90 9.22 7.90
N ASN A 35 -3.04 10.43 7.33
CA ASN A 35 -3.91 10.67 6.19
C ASN A 35 -3.45 9.90 4.94
N GLU A 36 -2.15 9.75 4.72
CA GLU A 36 -1.62 8.95 3.61
C GLU A 36 -1.86 7.46 3.82
N ALA A 37 -1.62 6.93 5.02
CA ALA A 37 -1.93 5.54 5.37
C ALA A 37 -3.42 5.23 5.22
N LEU A 38 -4.30 6.15 5.65
CA LEU A 38 -5.75 6.00 5.48
C LEU A 38 -6.16 5.98 4.01
N ARG A 39 -5.55 6.82 3.17
CA ARG A 39 -5.81 6.83 1.72
C ARG A 39 -5.37 5.53 1.05
N ASN A 40 -4.22 4.98 1.47
CA ASN A 40 -3.73 3.68 1.04
C ASN A 40 -4.70 2.56 1.43
N SER A 41 -5.05 2.47 2.72
CA SER A 41 -6.00 1.46 3.24
C SER A 41 -7.36 1.52 2.52
N LYS A 42 -7.91 2.72 2.30
CA LYS A 42 -9.16 2.90 1.52
C LYS A 42 -9.04 2.41 0.08
N ALA A 43 -7.90 2.66 -0.56
CA ALA A 43 -7.66 2.18 -1.92
C ALA A 43 -7.49 0.66 -1.97
N LEU A 44 -6.72 0.09 -1.05
CA LEU A 44 -6.50 -1.35 -0.94
C LEU A 44 -7.82 -2.09 -0.68
N ASN A 45 -8.64 -1.59 0.24
CA ASN A 45 -9.97 -2.15 0.50
C ASN A 45 -10.87 -2.08 -0.73
N ALA A 46 -10.84 -0.98 -1.50
CA ALA A 46 -11.60 -0.88 -2.74
C ALA A 46 -11.15 -1.91 -3.79
N ILE A 47 -9.84 -2.15 -3.91
CA ILE A 47 -9.28 -3.18 -4.80
C ILE A 47 -9.73 -4.57 -4.34
N PHE A 48 -9.54 -4.90 -3.05
CA PHE A 48 -9.90 -6.22 -2.50
C PHE A 48 -11.36 -6.59 -2.68
N ASN A 49 -12.27 -5.62 -2.50
CA ASN A 49 -13.70 -5.85 -2.71
C ASN A 49 -14.13 -5.76 -4.17
N GLY A 50 -13.27 -5.25 -5.06
CA GLY A 50 -13.57 -5.06 -6.49
C GLY A 50 -13.18 -6.23 -7.38
N VAL A 51 -12.45 -7.21 -6.87
CA VAL A 51 -11.93 -8.36 -7.64
C VAL A 51 -12.61 -9.68 -7.26
N ASP A 52 -12.53 -10.68 -8.14
CA ASP A 52 -13.02 -12.03 -7.83
C ASP A 52 -12.10 -12.79 -6.85
N LYS A 53 -12.55 -13.96 -6.39
CA LYS A 53 -11.83 -14.75 -5.38
C LYS A 53 -10.43 -15.20 -5.80
N ASN A 54 -10.19 -15.48 -7.08
CA ASN A 54 -8.89 -15.92 -7.55
C ASN A 54 -7.91 -14.74 -7.58
N MET A 55 -8.36 -13.60 -8.10
CA MET A 55 -7.58 -12.36 -8.10
C MET A 55 -7.33 -11.85 -6.68
N PHE A 56 -8.31 -11.95 -5.77
CA PHE A 56 -8.11 -11.62 -4.36
C PHE A 56 -7.00 -12.44 -3.70
N LYS A 57 -6.95 -13.75 -3.95
CA LYS A 57 -5.87 -14.62 -3.40
C LYS A 57 -4.48 -14.20 -3.85
N LEU A 58 -4.36 -13.57 -5.02
CA LEU A 58 -3.08 -13.10 -5.54
C LEU A 58 -2.56 -11.87 -4.78
N ILE A 59 -3.46 -11.01 -4.30
CA ILE A 59 -3.12 -9.70 -3.73
C ILE A 59 -3.40 -9.58 -2.23
N ASN A 60 -3.94 -10.60 -1.57
CA ASN A 60 -4.41 -10.50 -0.19
C ASN A 60 -3.30 -10.24 0.84
N THR A 61 -2.03 -10.43 0.48
CA THR A 61 -0.87 -10.12 1.31
C THR A 61 -0.29 -8.73 1.03
N CYS A 62 -0.75 -8.03 -0.01
CA CYS A 62 -0.29 -6.68 -0.33
C CYS A 62 -0.71 -5.70 0.76
N THR A 63 0.23 -4.91 1.27
CA THR A 63 -0.02 -3.83 2.23
C THR A 63 -0.15 -2.47 1.54
N GLU A 64 0.29 -2.37 0.29
CA GLU A 64 0.22 -1.16 -0.53
C GLU A 64 -0.78 -1.33 -1.67
N ALA A 65 -1.68 -0.35 -1.83
CA ALA A 65 -2.69 -0.36 -2.88
C ALA A 65 -2.06 -0.32 -4.29
N LYS A 66 -0.92 0.35 -4.43
CA LYS A 66 -0.14 0.37 -5.67
C LYS A 66 0.39 -1.01 -6.03
N GLN A 67 1.05 -1.69 -5.08
CA GLN A 67 1.54 -3.06 -5.28
C GLN A 67 0.40 -4.01 -5.67
N ALA A 68 -0.74 -3.94 -4.98
CA ALA A 68 -1.92 -4.75 -5.32
C ALA A 68 -2.40 -4.46 -6.75
N TRP A 69 -2.46 -3.19 -7.14
CA TRP A 69 -2.87 -2.78 -8.49
C TRP A 69 -1.90 -3.26 -9.57
N GLU A 70 -0.59 -3.06 -9.39
CA GLU A 70 0.45 -3.51 -10.32
C GLU A 70 0.43 -5.04 -10.48
N THR A 71 0.24 -5.77 -9.38
CA THR A 71 0.10 -7.24 -9.42
C THR A 71 -1.10 -7.69 -10.27
N LEU A 72 -2.24 -7.00 -10.16
CA LEU A 72 -3.41 -7.28 -10.98
C LEU A 72 -3.17 -6.97 -12.46
N GLN A 73 -2.47 -5.87 -12.77
CA GLN A 73 -2.11 -5.54 -14.15
C GLN A 73 -1.23 -6.64 -14.76
N THR A 74 -0.17 -7.05 -14.07
CA THR A 74 0.71 -8.13 -14.54
C THR A 74 -0.05 -9.45 -14.73
N ALA A 75 -0.98 -9.78 -13.82
CA ALA A 75 -1.78 -11.00 -13.95
C ALA A 75 -2.74 -10.99 -15.14
N HIS A 76 -3.24 -9.82 -15.55
CA HIS A 76 -4.18 -9.70 -16.66
C HIS A 76 -3.48 -9.55 -18.02
N GLU A 77 -2.36 -8.82 -18.06
CA GLU A 77 -1.60 -8.58 -19.28
C GLU A 77 -0.70 -9.78 -19.66
N GLY A 78 -0.53 -10.72 -18.73
CA GLY A 78 0.35 -11.87 -18.89
C GLY A 78 1.82 -11.46 -18.74
N THR A 79 2.62 -12.29 -18.07
CA THR A 79 4.08 -12.22 -18.21
C THR A 79 4.42 -12.58 -19.66
N SER A 80 4.61 -11.57 -20.50
CA SER A 80 5.22 -11.76 -21.81
C SER A 80 6.73 -11.88 -21.71
#